data_AF-A0A397AL95-F1
#
_entry.id   AF-A0A397AL95-F1
#
_cell.length_a   1.000
_cell.length_b   1.000
_cell.length_c   1.000
_cell.angle_alpha   90.00
_cell.angle_beta   90.00
_cell.angle_gamma   90.00
#
_symmetry.space_group_name_H-M   'P 1'
#
loop_
_entity.id
_entity.type
_entity.pdbx_description
1 polymer ?
#
loop_
_entity_poly.entity_id
_entity_poly.type
_entity_poly.pdbx_seq_one_letter_code
_entity_poly.pdbx_strand_id
1 'polypeptide(L)'
;MSSGGSTGSYNNNAHLLASNNQRRRYPVVDLNDETSFRYLTIMEGLLADALASDLRKSTVHRCFDVIRETDEWSVHHRVLAPRRHEYVCFGRHTTTLASLQDAMYTSDSFAFRSVCALLYPAHIEDAALLQVMHTADRGHFFGVKFVALNAPSVTDEIPSTKEFLYAEVR
;
A
#
# COMPACT_ATOMS: atom_id res chain seq x y z
N MET A 1 -31.51 16.29 65.08
CA MET A 1 -31.17 14.93 64.60
C MET A 1 -31.99 14.64 63.36
N SER A 2 -31.36 14.67 62.18
CA SER A 2 -31.83 14.07 60.92
C SER A 2 -30.79 14.41 59.84
N SER A 3 -29.89 13.48 59.53
CA SER A 3 -28.97 13.56 58.39
C SER A 3 -29.30 12.40 57.45
N GLY A 4 -30.09 12.70 56.42
CA GLY A 4 -30.45 11.76 55.36
C GLY A 4 -29.29 11.56 54.39
N GLY A 5 -28.92 10.30 54.19
CA GLY A 5 -27.93 9.88 53.20
C GLY A 5 -28.50 9.91 51.78
N SER A 6 -27.69 10.41 50.85
CA SER A 6 -27.87 10.23 49.41
C SER A 6 -26.53 9.79 48.84
N THR A 7 -26.31 8.48 48.79
CA THR A 7 -25.21 7.89 48.02
C THR A 7 -25.67 7.85 46.56
N GLY A 8 -25.30 8.89 45.82
CA GLY A 8 -25.46 8.97 44.38
C GLY A 8 -24.77 7.79 43.69
N SER A 9 -25.55 7.06 42.91
CA SER A 9 -25.12 5.97 42.04
C SER A 9 -24.02 6.47 41.10
N TYR A 10 -22.78 6.01 41.31
CA TYR A 10 -21.70 6.25 40.37
C TYR A 10 -21.99 5.50 39.08
N ASN A 11 -22.14 6.27 38.01
CA ASN A 11 -22.43 5.81 36.66
C ASN A 11 -21.22 5.01 36.14
N ASN A 12 -21.21 3.69 36.35
CA ASN A 12 -20.12 2.77 35.97
C ASN A 12 -19.90 2.62 34.44
N ASN A 13 -20.61 3.40 33.62
CA ASN A 13 -20.54 3.31 32.16
C ASN A 13 -19.39 4.13 31.55
N ALA A 14 -18.67 4.94 32.32
CA ALA A 14 -17.49 5.67 31.81
C ALA A 14 -16.31 4.72 31.48
N HIS A 15 -16.22 3.57 32.16
CA HIS A 15 -15.13 2.62 31.95
C HIS A 15 -15.34 1.70 30.73
N LEU A 16 -16.58 1.59 30.25
CA LEU A 16 -16.96 0.83 29.05
C LEU A 16 -16.78 1.64 27.75
N LEU A 17 -16.73 2.98 27.84
CA LEU A 17 -16.41 3.84 26.69
C LEU A 17 -14.88 4.01 26.49
N ALA A 18 -14.08 3.82 27.55
CA ALA A 18 -12.63 3.88 27.48
C ALA A 18 -11.97 2.56 26.99
N SER A 19 -12.72 1.45 26.95
CA SER A 19 -12.23 0.13 26.53
C SER A 19 -12.43 -0.16 25.03
N ASN A 20 -13.07 0.74 24.29
CA ASN A 20 -13.21 0.65 22.82
C ASN A 20 -12.10 1.39 22.04
N ASN A 21 -11.03 1.82 22.71
CA ASN A 21 -9.75 2.08 22.05
C ASN A 21 -9.05 0.74 21.71
N GLN A 22 -9.77 -0.20 21.08
CA GLN A 22 -9.12 -1.12 20.17
C GLN A 22 -8.42 -0.23 19.16
N ARG A 23 -7.09 -0.14 19.22
CA ARG A 23 -6.30 0.53 18.18
C ARG A 23 -6.86 0.06 16.85
N ARG A 24 -7.44 0.98 16.07
CA ARG A 24 -7.95 0.64 14.75
C ARG A 24 -6.81 -0.03 14.00
N ARG A 25 -7.04 -1.26 13.55
CA ARG A 25 -6.02 -2.10 12.91
C ARG A 25 -5.51 -1.47 11.62
N TYR A 26 -6.33 -0.65 10.97
CA TYR A 26 -6.02 0.05 9.74
C TYR A 26 -6.38 1.54 9.85
N PRO A 27 -5.71 2.42 9.09
CA PRO A 27 -6.12 3.82 8.97
C PRO A 27 -7.53 3.90 8.36
N VAL A 28 -8.29 4.93 8.75
CA VAL A 28 -9.59 5.17 8.14
C VAL A 28 -9.40 5.93 6.83
N VAL A 29 -9.92 5.34 5.76
CA VAL A 29 -9.96 5.89 4.43
C VAL A 29 -11.42 6.05 4.07
N ASP A 30 -11.83 7.27 3.73
CA ASP A 30 -13.17 7.59 3.25
C ASP A 30 -13.03 8.57 2.09
N LEU A 31 -12.72 8.03 0.91
CA LEU A 31 -12.62 8.81 -0.31
C LEU A 31 -14.02 9.00 -0.89
N ASN A 32 -14.46 10.26 -0.97
CA ASN A 32 -15.67 10.62 -1.69
C ASN A 32 -15.44 10.67 -3.22
N ASP A 33 -16.52 10.79 -4.00
CA ASP A 33 -16.46 10.78 -5.47
C ASP A 33 -15.53 11.87 -6.02
N GLU A 34 -15.57 13.08 -5.46
CA GLU A 34 -14.74 14.22 -5.90
C GLU A 34 -13.24 13.96 -5.67
N THR A 35 -12.88 13.52 -4.46
CA THR A 35 -11.50 13.23 -4.08
C THR A 35 -10.94 12.08 -4.90
N SER A 36 -11.77 11.08 -5.16
CA SER A 36 -11.39 9.93 -5.96
C SER A 36 -11.23 10.27 -7.44
N PHE A 37 -12.10 11.10 -8.00
CA PHE A 37 -11.96 11.61 -9.37
C PHE A 37 -10.63 12.38 -9.52
N ARG A 38 -10.28 13.21 -8.53
CA ARG A 38 -8.99 13.91 -8.50
C ARG A 38 -7.82 12.94 -8.46
N TYR A 39 -7.85 11.90 -7.60
CA TYR A 39 -6.78 10.91 -7.54
C TYR A 39 -6.67 10.09 -8.83
N LEU A 40 -7.79 9.71 -9.43
CA LEU A 40 -7.81 9.02 -10.71
C LEU A 40 -7.15 9.86 -11.80
N THR A 41 -7.47 11.14 -11.89
CA THR A 41 -6.84 12.08 -12.84
C THR A 41 -5.32 12.17 -12.64
N ILE A 42 -4.87 12.25 -11.38
CA ILE A 42 -3.43 12.28 -11.05
C ILE A 42 -2.75 10.98 -11.51
N MET A 43 -3.35 9.82 -11.21
CA MET A 43 -2.76 8.53 -11.59
C MET A 43 -2.77 8.29 -13.10
N GLU A 44 -3.80 8.73 -13.83
CA GLU A 44 -3.81 8.71 -15.29
C GLU A 44 -2.64 9.52 -15.86
N GLY A 45 -2.33 10.69 -15.27
CA GLY A 45 -1.14 11.48 -15.59
C GLY A 45 0.16 10.73 -15.32
N LEU A 46 0.29 10.12 -14.14
CA LEU A 46 1.47 9.31 -13.78
C LEU A 46 1.66 8.10 -14.71
N LEU A 47 0.57 7.46 -15.12
CA LEU A 47 0.59 6.36 -16.08
C LEU A 47 1.03 6.83 -17.46
N ALA A 48 0.52 7.98 -17.93
CA ALA A 48 0.94 8.56 -19.20
C ALA A 48 2.44 8.89 -19.20
N ASP A 49 2.95 9.47 -18.10
CA ASP A 49 4.38 9.76 -17.93
C ASP A 49 5.22 8.46 -17.91
N ALA A 50 4.74 7.41 -17.24
CA ALA A 50 5.41 6.12 -17.20
C ALA A 50 5.45 5.43 -18.58
N LEU A 51 4.37 5.54 -19.37
CA LEU A 51 4.30 5.00 -20.73
C LEU A 51 5.17 5.79 -21.71
N ALA A 52 5.28 7.12 -21.51
CA ALA A 52 6.15 7.98 -22.29
C ALA A 52 7.64 7.80 -21.92
N SER A 53 7.93 7.24 -20.75
CA SER A 53 9.29 6.99 -20.29
C SER A 53 9.95 5.89 -21.13
N ASP A 54 11.12 6.18 -21.70
CA ASP A 54 11.89 5.21 -22.49
C ASP A 54 12.62 4.20 -21.57
N LEU A 55 11.86 3.32 -20.92
CA LEU A 55 12.38 2.29 -20.01
C LEU A 55 12.86 1.03 -20.74
N ARG A 56 13.38 1.19 -21.97
CA ARG A 56 14.04 0.09 -22.69
C ARG A 56 15.33 -0.29 -21.99
N LYS A 57 15.66 -1.58 -21.98
CA LYS A 57 16.87 -2.11 -21.32
C LYS A 57 18.14 -1.34 -21.72
N SER A 58 18.31 -1.03 -23.01
CA SER A 58 19.47 -0.26 -23.52
C SER A 58 19.53 1.20 -23.07
N THR A 59 18.38 1.82 -22.77
CA THR A 59 18.31 3.18 -22.24
C THR A 59 18.57 3.17 -20.73
N VAL A 60 17.98 2.20 -20.02
CA VAL A 60 18.19 2.03 -18.57
C VAL A 60 19.65 1.75 -18.23
N HIS A 61 20.33 0.85 -18.96
CA HIS A 61 21.76 0.58 -18.76
C HIS A 61 22.67 1.80 -18.92
N ARG A 62 22.22 2.86 -19.61
CA ARG A 62 23.01 4.09 -19.79
C ARG A 62 22.81 5.11 -18.68
N CYS A 63 21.72 5.00 -17.92
CA CYS A 63 21.28 6.04 -16.98
C CYS A 63 21.04 5.54 -15.56
N PHE A 64 21.20 4.23 -15.33
CA PHE A 64 21.03 3.58 -14.04
C PHE A 64 22.23 2.69 -13.75
N ASP A 65 22.57 2.57 -12.48
CA ASP A 65 23.58 1.66 -11.96
C ASP A 65 22.97 0.27 -11.75
N VAL A 66 23.72 -0.78 -12.11
CA VAL A 66 23.29 -2.16 -11.85
C VAL A 66 23.59 -2.49 -10.38
N ILE A 67 22.54 -2.77 -9.59
CA ILE A 67 22.70 -3.10 -8.16
C ILE A 67 22.57 -4.60 -7.88
N ARG A 68 21.91 -5.35 -8.76
CA ARG A 68 21.80 -6.80 -8.68
C ARG A 68 21.59 -7.38 -10.06
N GLU A 69 22.32 -8.44 -10.38
CA GLU A 69 22.14 -9.19 -11.61
C GLU A 69 22.21 -10.69 -11.30
N THR A 70 21.23 -11.43 -11.80
CA THR A 70 21.13 -12.89 -11.79
C THR A 70 20.79 -13.36 -13.20
N ASP A 71 20.83 -14.67 -13.45
CA ASP A 71 20.52 -15.23 -14.77
C ASP A 71 19.11 -14.87 -15.27
N GLU A 72 18.18 -14.61 -14.34
CA GLU A 72 16.78 -14.33 -14.65
C GLU A 72 16.38 -12.86 -14.46
N TRP A 73 17.09 -12.12 -13.62
CA TRP A 73 16.70 -10.77 -13.19
C TRP A 73 17.88 -9.80 -13.15
N SER A 74 17.65 -8.59 -13.62
CA SER A 74 18.57 -7.45 -13.44
C SER A 74 17.82 -6.29 -12.78
N VAL A 75 18.39 -5.73 -11.72
CA VAL A 75 17.86 -4.61 -10.96
C VAL A 75 18.80 -3.42 -11.13
N HIS A 76 18.22 -2.32 -11.60
CA HIS A 76 18.88 -1.07 -11.93
C HIS A 76 18.40 0.02 -10.99
N HIS A 77 19.29 0.88 -10.53
CA HIS A 77 19.01 1.93 -9.55
C HIS A 77 19.58 3.27 -10.01
N ARG A 78 18.85 4.35 -9.74
CA ARG A 78 19.42 5.70 -9.81
C ARG A 78 18.88 6.57 -8.68
N VAL A 79 19.61 7.64 -8.40
CA VAL A 79 19.18 8.67 -7.44
C VAL A 79 19.00 9.98 -8.20
N LEU A 80 17.78 10.52 -8.15
CA LEU A 80 17.43 11.84 -8.70
C LEU A 80 17.37 12.87 -7.57
N ALA A 81 17.69 14.13 -7.87
CA ALA A 81 17.53 15.23 -6.91
C ALA A 81 16.04 15.47 -6.59
N PRO A 82 15.67 15.81 -5.33
CA PRO A 82 16.55 16.07 -4.19
C PRO A 82 16.94 14.84 -3.36
N ARG A 83 16.42 13.63 -3.65
CA ARG A 83 16.80 12.29 -3.09
C ARG A 83 15.75 11.22 -3.46
N ARG A 84 15.24 11.27 -4.69
CA ARG A 84 14.29 10.25 -5.18
C ARG A 84 15.08 9.04 -5.66
N HIS A 85 14.88 7.90 -5.01
CA HIS A 85 15.43 6.63 -5.48
C HIS A 85 14.48 6.02 -6.50
N GLU A 86 15.00 5.63 -7.66
CA GLU A 86 14.23 4.94 -8.69
C GLU A 86 14.88 3.61 -9.01
N TYR A 87 14.03 2.59 -9.15
CA TYR A 87 14.45 1.22 -9.43
C TYR A 87 13.73 0.73 -10.68
N VAL A 88 14.47 0.04 -11.54
CA VAL A 88 13.93 -0.65 -12.72
C VAL A 88 14.40 -2.09 -12.70
N CYS A 89 13.45 -3.02 -12.76
CA CYS A 89 13.71 -4.45 -12.78
C CYS A 89 13.38 -5.02 -14.15
N PHE A 90 14.32 -5.71 -14.77
CA PHE A 90 14.06 -6.56 -15.93
C PHE A 90 14.18 -8.01 -15.52
N GLY A 91 13.20 -8.82 -15.90
CA GLY A 91 13.29 -10.25 -15.72
C GLY A 91 12.26 -10.99 -16.54
N ARG A 92 12.21 -12.31 -16.35
CA ARG A 92 11.23 -13.19 -16.98
C ARG A 92 10.41 -13.88 -15.90
N HIS A 93 9.12 -14.03 -16.17
CA HIS A 93 8.24 -14.88 -15.39
C HIS A 93 7.70 -16.00 -16.26
N THR A 94 7.49 -17.18 -15.66
CA THR A 94 6.83 -18.34 -16.28
C THR A 94 5.30 -18.28 -16.16
N THR A 95 4.72 -17.08 -16.07
CA THR A 95 3.29 -16.83 -15.86
C THR A 95 2.71 -16.01 -17.01
N THR A 96 1.38 -15.85 -17.06
CA THR A 96 0.70 -15.03 -18.06
C THR A 96 0.54 -13.58 -17.59
N LEU A 97 0.42 -12.65 -18.54
CA LEU A 97 0.08 -11.26 -18.21
C LEU A 97 -1.24 -11.15 -17.46
N ALA A 98 -2.25 -11.95 -17.83
CA ALA A 98 -3.54 -11.97 -17.15
C ALA A 98 -3.39 -12.39 -15.68
N SER A 99 -2.61 -13.44 -15.41
CA SER A 99 -2.34 -13.88 -14.03
C SER A 99 -1.60 -12.83 -13.19
N LEU A 100 -0.68 -12.07 -13.81
CA LEU A 100 -0.04 -10.93 -13.14
C LEU A 100 -1.03 -9.82 -12.84
N GLN A 101 -1.91 -9.51 -13.80
CA GLN A 101 -2.97 -8.51 -13.60
C GLN A 101 -3.93 -8.93 -12.50
N ASP A 102 -4.38 -10.18 -12.46
CA ASP A 102 -5.28 -10.68 -11.42
C ASP A 102 -4.63 -10.66 -10.03
N ALA A 103 -3.34 -10.97 -9.94
CA ALA A 103 -2.58 -10.87 -8.69
C ALA A 103 -2.35 -9.42 -8.25
N MET A 104 -2.13 -8.49 -9.18
CA MET A 104 -1.92 -7.06 -8.85
C MET A 104 -3.23 -6.36 -8.49
N TYR A 105 -4.33 -6.66 -9.18
CA TYR A 105 -5.61 -5.96 -9.07
C TYR A 105 -6.69 -6.77 -8.31
N THR A 106 -6.29 -7.36 -7.19
CA THR A 106 -7.21 -8.10 -6.31
C THR A 106 -8.31 -7.20 -5.75
N SER A 107 -9.56 -7.65 -5.84
CA SER A 107 -10.75 -6.88 -5.42
C SER A 107 -11.19 -7.10 -3.96
N ASP A 108 -10.49 -7.95 -3.21
CA ASP A 108 -10.80 -8.22 -1.81
C ASP A 108 -9.53 -8.35 -0.95
N SER A 109 -9.69 -8.12 0.35
CA SER A 109 -8.59 -8.12 1.31
C SER A 109 -7.94 -9.49 1.51
N PHE A 110 -8.67 -10.59 1.34
CA PHE A 110 -8.11 -11.93 1.55
C PHE A 110 -7.18 -12.31 0.39
N ALA A 111 -7.62 -12.09 -0.86
CA ALA A 111 -6.81 -12.27 -2.05
C ALA A 111 -5.58 -11.36 -2.00
N PHE A 112 -5.78 -10.07 -1.68
CA PHE A 112 -4.68 -9.11 -1.57
C PHE A 112 -3.62 -9.55 -0.55
N ARG A 113 -4.04 -9.94 0.66
CA ARG A 113 -3.13 -10.42 1.70
C ARG A 113 -2.39 -11.69 1.29
N SER A 114 -3.06 -12.59 0.57
CA SER A 114 -2.44 -13.81 0.04
C SER A 114 -1.35 -13.49 -0.98
N VAL A 115 -1.59 -12.53 -1.88
CA VAL A 115 -0.57 -12.05 -2.83
C VAL A 115 0.60 -11.40 -2.09
N CYS A 116 0.35 -10.53 -1.12
CA CYS A 116 1.40 -9.91 -0.31
C CYS A 116 2.27 -10.94 0.44
N ALA A 117 1.66 -12.04 0.93
CA ALA A 117 2.41 -13.12 1.57
C ALA A 117 3.35 -13.86 0.60
N LEU A 118 3.02 -13.92 -0.69
CA LEU A 118 3.91 -14.47 -1.71
C LEU A 118 5.02 -13.48 -2.12
N LEU A 119 4.70 -12.18 -2.18
CA LEU A 119 5.65 -11.14 -2.57
C LEU A 119 6.65 -10.78 -1.46
N TYR A 120 6.21 -10.84 -0.20
CA TYR A 120 6.98 -10.42 0.98
C TYR A 120 7.03 -11.53 2.05
N PRO A 121 7.45 -12.76 1.71
CA PRO A 121 7.25 -13.95 2.56
C PRO A 121 7.92 -13.88 3.93
N ALA A 122 8.98 -13.09 4.07
CA ALA A 122 9.69 -12.89 5.35
C ALA A 122 9.43 -11.52 5.99
N HIS A 123 8.65 -10.67 5.34
CA HIS A 123 8.50 -9.27 5.72
C HIS A 123 7.06 -8.82 5.92
N ILE A 124 6.06 -9.57 5.44
CA ILE A 124 4.66 -9.18 5.61
C ILE A 124 4.23 -9.33 7.07
N GLU A 125 3.71 -8.26 7.65
CA GLU A 125 3.02 -8.29 8.94
C GLU A 125 1.49 -8.29 8.71
N ASP A 126 1.02 -7.38 7.85
CA ASP A 126 -0.39 -7.31 7.48
C ASP A 126 -0.62 -6.66 6.12
N ALA A 127 -1.78 -6.94 5.52
CA ALA A 127 -2.23 -6.28 4.30
C ALA A 127 -3.75 -6.29 4.22
N ALA A 128 -4.34 -5.20 3.73
CA ALA A 128 -5.78 -5.06 3.56
C ALA A 128 -6.13 -4.13 2.40
N LEU A 129 -7.25 -4.42 1.74
CA LEU A 129 -7.90 -3.52 0.81
C LEU A 129 -8.93 -2.70 1.60
N LEU A 130 -8.72 -1.39 1.69
CA LEU A 130 -9.48 -0.51 2.58
C LEU A 130 -10.72 0.07 1.92
N GLN A 131 -10.63 0.40 0.63
CA GLN A 131 -11.76 0.93 -0.15
C GLN A 131 -11.60 0.50 -1.61
N VAL A 132 -12.72 0.13 -2.22
CA VAL A 132 -12.83 -0.13 -3.66
C VAL A 132 -13.88 0.79 -4.21
N MET A 133 -13.58 1.44 -5.32
CA MET A 133 -14.56 2.16 -6.10
C MET A 133 -14.63 1.62 -7.52
N HIS A 134 -15.86 1.43 -7.97
CA HIS A 134 -16.15 1.06 -9.34
C HIS A 134 -16.58 2.32 -10.09
N THR A 135 -15.82 2.72 -11.11
CA THR A 135 -16.29 3.75 -12.03
C THR A 135 -17.27 3.10 -13.01
N ALA A 136 -18.50 3.62 -13.07
CA ALA A 136 -19.59 3.01 -13.84
C ALA A 136 -19.29 2.87 -15.35
N ASP A 137 -18.41 3.72 -15.90
CA ASP A 137 -18.21 3.84 -17.34
C ASP A 137 -16.96 3.15 -17.90
N ARG A 138 -16.14 2.52 -17.06
CA ARG A 138 -14.74 2.36 -17.44
C ARG A 138 -14.10 1.00 -17.17
N GLY A 139 -14.70 0.14 -16.35
CA GLY A 139 -14.02 -1.12 -15.96
C GLY A 139 -12.68 -0.88 -15.23
N HIS A 140 -12.42 0.37 -14.83
CA HIS A 140 -11.23 0.77 -14.11
C HIS A 140 -11.45 0.47 -12.63
N PHE A 141 -10.54 -0.31 -12.05
CA PHE A 141 -10.48 -0.57 -10.63
C PHE A 141 -9.80 0.61 -9.97
N PHE A 142 -10.40 1.21 -8.94
CA PHE A 142 -9.71 2.15 -8.06
C PHE A 142 -9.75 1.59 -6.64
N GLY A 143 -8.59 1.26 -6.09
CA GLY A 143 -8.51 0.66 -4.76
C GLY A 143 -7.49 1.37 -3.88
N VAL A 144 -7.84 1.55 -2.60
CA VAL A 144 -6.87 1.98 -1.58
C VAL A 144 -6.42 0.77 -0.78
N LYS A 145 -5.11 0.54 -0.78
CA LYS A 145 -4.47 -0.64 -0.17
C LYS A 145 -3.55 -0.22 0.95
N PHE A 146 -3.53 -1.05 1.98
CA PHE A 146 -2.64 -0.95 3.13
C PHE A 146 -1.73 -2.16 3.18
N VAL A 147 -0.43 -1.94 3.40
CA VAL A 147 0.57 -2.99 3.63
C VAL A 147 1.45 -2.58 4.80
N ALA A 148 1.60 -3.48 5.77
CA ALA A 148 2.54 -3.35 6.87
C ALA A 148 3.69 -4.35 6.68
N LEU A 149 4.91 -3.83 6.59
CA LEU A 149 6.12 -4.63 6.38
C LEU A 149 7.09 -4.50 7.54
N ASN A 150 7.61 -5.62 8.03
CA ASN A 150 8.80 -5.68 8.85
C ASN A 150 10.05 -5.61 7.94
N ALA A 151 10.38 -4.38 7.55
CA ALA A 151 11.47 -4.05 6.65
C ALA A 151 12.53 -3.20 7.39
N PRO A 152 13.43 -3.84 8.16
CA PRO A 152 14.49 -3.12 8.85
C PRO A 152 15.36 -2.37 7.84
N SER A 153 15.47 -1.06 8.00
CA SER A 153 16.46 -0.25 7.28
C SER A 153 17.82 -0.38 7.97
N VAL A 154 18.90 -0.21 7.21
CA VAL A 154 20.27 -0.08 7.75
C VAL A 154 20.37 1.11 8.72
N THR A 155 19.45 2.06 8.63
CA THR A 155 19.34 3.24 9.51
C THR A 155 18.48 3.02 10.74
N ASP A 156 17.76 1.90 10.85
CA ASP A 156 16.81 1.68 11.93
C ASP A 156 17.56 1.14 13.16
N GLU A 157 17.73 1.96 14.20
CA GLU A 157 18.31 1.53 15.49
C GLU A 157 17.43 0.50 16.20
N ILE A 158 16.12 0.54 15.93
CA ILE A 158 15.13 -0.40 16.46
C ILE A 158 14.30 -0.91 15.27
N PRO A 159 14.20 -2.24 15.06
CA PRO A 159 13.31 -2.81 14.05
C PRO A 159 11.89 -2.28 14.24
N SER A 160 11.35 -1.66 13.20
CA SER A 160 9.99 -1.09 13.24
C SER A 160 9.21 -1.53 12.00
N THR A 161 7.92 -1.79 12.22
CA THR A 161 6.97 -2.05 11.15
C THR A 161 6.74 -0.76 10.37
N LYS A 162 6.90 -0.83 9.05
CA LYS A 162 6.62 0.27 8.13
C LYS A 162 5.26 0.04 7.50
N GLU A 163 4.39 1.04 7.65
CA GLU A 163 3.05 1.03 7.11
C GLU A 163 3.00 1.86 5.83
N PHE A 164 2.40 1.27 4.79
CA PHE A 164 2.25 1.88 3.48
C PHE A 164 0.78 1.95 3.12
N LEU A 165 0.34 3.12 2.69
CA LEU A 165 -0.98 3.37 2.15
C LEU A 165 -0.81 3.87 0.72
N TYR A 166 -1.43 3.19 -0.24
CA TYR A 166 -1.34 3.58 -1.64
C TYR A 166 -2.66 3.35 -2.36
N ALA A 167 -2.86 4.13 -3.43
CA ALA A 167 -3.95 3.94 -4.37
C ALA A 167 -3.43 3.19 -5.59
N GLU A 168 -4.26 2.31 -6.14
CA GLU A 168 -3.98 1.65 -7.41
C GLU A 168 -5.12 1.86 -8.40
N VAL A 169 -4.76 1.90 -9.69
CA VAL A 169 -5.71 1.97 -10.80
C VAL A 169 -5.43 0.87 -11.82
N ARG A 170 -6.50 0.23 -12.32
CA ARG A 170 -6.47 -0.69 -13.47
C ARG A 170 -6.97 0.02 -14.71
#